data_AF-A0A957YI89-F1
#
_entry.id   AF-A0A957YI89-F1
#
_cell.length_a   1.000
_cell.length_b   1.000
_cell.length_c   1.000
_cell.angle_alpha   90.00
_cell.angle_beta   90.00
_cell.angle_gamma   90.00
#
_symmetry.space_group_name_H-M   'P 1'
#
loop_
_entity.id
_entity.type
_entity.pdbx_description
1 polymer ?
#
loop_
_entity_poly.entity_id
_entity_poly.type
_entity_poly.pdbx_seq_one_letter_code
_entity_poly.pdbx_strand_id
1 'polypeptide(L)'
;MTTTLISKEGFSSLEEVTDWINNLSGKTWNKNPNFKIEHVIQFQLVEKNGTYGAILLAQVERRQSMSSMVMSMRQDLNLVNGGE
;
A
#
# COMPACT_ATOMS: atom_id res chain seq x y z
N MET A 1 0.96 9.71 7.79
CA MET A 1 1.71 9.09 6.68
C MET A 1 3.07 8.65 7.21
N THR A 2 3.62 7.55 6.71
CA THR A 2 4.96 7.06 7.12
C THR A 2 5.72 6.55 5.90
N THR A 3 7.05 6.55 5.96
CA THR A 3 7.89 5.95 4.93
C THR A 3 8.28 4.53 5.31
N THR A 4 8.49 3.68 4.31
CA THR A 4 8.96 2.30 4.51
C THR A 4 9.80 1.83 3.34
N LEU A 5 10.62 0.82 3.59
CA LEU A 5 11.35 0.11 2.54
C LEU A 5 10.52 -1.08 2.04
N ILE A 6 10.41 -1.19 0.72
CA ILE A 6 9.78 -2.32 0.03
C ILE A 6 10.81 -2.91 -0.91
N SER A 7 11.02 -4.22 -0.84
CA SER A 7 11.94 -4.90 -1.76
C SER A 7 11.26 -6.10 -2.40
N LYS A 8 11.66 -6.37 -3.65
CA LYS A 8 11.29 -7.57 -4.39
C LYS A 8 12.45 -7.98 -5.29
N GLU A 9 12.69 -9.27 -5.41
CA GLU A 9 13.72 -9.87 -6.26
C GLU A 9 13.08 -10.88 -7.23
N GLY A 10 13.86 -11.34 -8.21
CA GLY A 10 13.49 -12.44 -9.10
C GLY A 10 12.76 -12.01 -10.38
N PHE A 11 12.92 -10.75 -10.80
CA PHE A 11 12.40 -10.29 -12.09
C PHE A 11 13.29 -10.79 -13.22
N SER A 12 12.68 -11.13 -14.35
CA SER A 12 13.38 -11.67 -15.53
C SER A 12 13.94 -10.57 -16.44
N SER A 13 13.44 -9.34 -16.31
CA SER A 13 13.88 -8.18 -17.09
C SER A 13 13.74 -6.88 -16.32
N LEU A 14 14.46 -5.84 -16.76
CA LEU A 14 14.29 -4.47 -16.23
C LEU A 14 12.89 -3.91 -16.46
N GLU A 15 12.26 -4.29 -17.57
CA GLU A 15 10.88 -3.90 -17.92
C GLU A 15 9.90 -4.41 -16.87
N GLU A 16 9.99 -5.69 -16.49
CA GLU A 16 9.12 -6.30 -15.46
C GLU A 16 9.26 -5.60 -14.11
N VAL A 17 10.48 -5.18 -13.75
CA VAL A 17 10.73 -4.43 -12.51
C VAL A 17 10.08 -3.05 -12.59
N THR A 18 10.24 -2.37 -13.72
CA THR A 18 9.70 -1.02 -13.94
C THR A 18 8.18 -1.02 -13.93
N ASP A 19 7.56 -2.00 -14.61
CA ASP A 19 6.12 -2.21 -14.60
C ASP A 19 5.60 -2.51 -13.21
N TRP A 20 6.30 -3.35 -12.44
CA TRP A 20 5.94 -3.60 -11.05
C TRP A 20 5.95 -2.31 -10.22
N ILE A 21 6.99 -1.48 -10.35
CA ILE A 21 7.11 -0.21 -9.63
C ILE A 21 5.98 0.76 -9.99
N ASN A 22 5.73 0.94 -11.30
CA ASN A 22 4.69 1.84 -11.80
C ASN A 22 3.30 1.45 -11.32
N ASN A 23 3.07 0.16 -11.10
CA ASN A 23 1.78 -0.37 -10.64
C ASN A 23 1.66 -0.49 -9.12
N LEU A 24 2.58 0.05 -8.31
CA LEU A 24 2.51 -0.06 -6.83
C LEU A 24 1.66 1.02 -6.18
N SER A 25 1.61 2.24 -6.74
CA SER A 25 0.78 3.31 -6.21
C SER A 25 -0.69 2.86 -6.18
N GLY A 26 -1.37 3.12 -5.07
CA GLY A 26 -2.75 2.68 -4.88
C GLY A 26 -2.90 1.29 -4.27
N LYS A 27 -1.86 0.44 -4.31
CA LYS A 27 -1.95 -0.96 -3.85
C LYS A 27 -1.76 -1.09 -2.34
N THR A 28 -2.33 -2.18 -1.81
CA THR A 28 -2.11 -2.59 -0.43
C THR A 28 -0.67 -3.05 -0.25
N TRP A 29 -0.03 -2.64 0.84
CA TRP A 29 1.29 -3.16 1.16
C TRP A 29 1.15 -4.60 1.68
N ASN A 30 1.59 -5.59 0.89
CA ASN A 30 1.36 -7.01 1.21
C ASN A 30 1.88 -7.45 2.59
N LYS A 31 2.98 -6.84 3.09
CA LYS A 31 3.52 -7.16 4.42
C LYS A 31 2.73 -6.53 5.57
N ASN A 32 1.95 -5.48 5.30
CA ASN A 32 1.09 -4.84 6.28
C ASN A 32 -0.21 -4.34 5.61
N PRO A 33 -1.25 -5.20 5.56
CA PRO A 33 -2.49 -4.91 4.84
C PRO A 33 -3.25 -3.68 5.34
N ASN A 34 -2.91 -3.19 6.53
CA ASN A 34 -3.45 -1.95 7.09
C ASN A 34 -2.92 -0.70 6.40
N PHE A 35 -1.98 -0.82 5.47
CA PHE A 35 -1.35 0.29 4.78
C PHE A 35 -1.54 0.20 3.27
N LYS A 36 -1.75 1.35 2.66
CA LYS A 36 -1.79 1.59 1.22
C LYS A 36 -0.52 2.33 0.82
N ILE A 37 0.05 1.95 -0.32
CA ILE A 37 1.18 2.63 -0.92
C ILE A 37 0.64 3.86 -1.67
N GLU A 38 1.02 5.06 -1.24
CA GLU A 38 0.59 6.30 -1.89
C GLU A 38 1.48 6.59 -3.10
N HIS A 39 2.80 6.67 -2.91
CA HIS A 39 3.74 6.85 -4.01
C HIS A 39 5.14 6.31 -3.66
N VAL A 40 5.92 6.04 -4.70
CA VAL A 40 7.33 5.69 -4.61
C VAL A 40 8.15 6.98 -4.62
N ILE A 41 8.97 7.19 -3.59
CA ILE A 41 9.84 8.37 -3.47
C ILE A 41 11.12 8.14 -4.26
N GLN A 42 11.71 6.96 -4.10
CA GLN A 42 12.96 6.56 -4.74
C GLN A 42 12.97 5.05 -4.94
N PHE A 43 13.65 4.60 -5.99
CA PHE A 43 13.96 3.19 -6.19
C PHE A 43 15.40 2.98 -6.63
N GLN A 44 15.94 1.82 -6.30
CA GLN A 44 17.21 1.32 -6.78
C GLN A 44 17.00 -0.06 -7.39
N LEU A 45 17.48 -0.24 -8.61
CA LEU A 45 17.51 -1.53 -9.29
C LEU A 45 18.81 -2.25 -8.96
N VAL A 46 18.72 -3.55 -8.74
CA VAL A 46 19.87 -4.42 -8.43
C VAL A 46 19.86 -5.58 -9.41
N GLU A 47 20.93 -5.72 -10.19
CA GLU A 47 21.14 -6.88 -11.04
C GLU A 47 21.83 -7.99 -10.25
N LYS A 48 21.36 -9.23 -10.39
CA LYS A 48 21.90 -10.40 -9.69
C LYS A 48 21.76 -11.65 -10.56
N ASN A 49 22.89 -12.14 -11.08
CA ASN A 49 22.99 -13.42 -11.81
C ASN A 49 21.92 -13.62 -12.90
N GLY A 50 21.72 -12.62 -13.76
CA GLY A 50 20.72 -12.71 -14.85
C GLY A 50 19.26 -12.49 -14.40
N THR A 51 19.05 -12.07 -13.16
CA THR A 51 17.76 -11.60 -12.65
C THR A 51 17.89 -10.19 -12.10
N TYR A 52 16.76 -9.53 -11.90
CA TYR A 52 16.71 -8.18 -11.35
C TYR A 52 15.94 -8.16 -10.03
N GLY A 53 16.26 -7.20 -9.19
CA GLY A 53 15.56 -6.85 -7.97
C GLY A 53 15.42 -5.34 -7.86
N ALA A 54 14.54 -4.90 -6.95
CA ALA A 54 14.35 -3.51 -6.64
C ALA A 54 14.18 -3.29 -5.14
N ILE A 55 14.77 -2.19 -4.67
CA ILE A 55 14.58 -1.64 -3.33
C ILE A 55 13.92 -0.28 -3.49
N LEU A 56 12.77 -0.09 -2.85
CA LEU A 56 11.94 1.10 -2.95
C LEU A 56 11.85 1.78 -1.59
N LEU A 57 12.02 3.10 -1.58
CA LEU A 57 11.54 3.95 -0.50
C LEU A 57 10.14 4.43 -0.90
N ALA A 58 9.12 3.98 -0.15
CA ALA A 58 7.73 4.29 -0.44
C ALA A 58 7.08 5.04 0.72
N GLN A 59 6.19 5.99 0.38
CA GLN A 59 5.28 6.59 1.33
C GLN A 59 4.01 5.75 1.43
N VAL A 60 3.64 5.39 2.65
CA VAL A 60 2.43 4.61 2.94
C VAL A 60 1.49 5.36 3.87
N GLU A 61 0.20 5.11 3.67
CA GLU A 61 -0.87 5.65 4.48
C GLU A 61 -1.67 4.51 5.10
N ARG A 62 -2.10 4.70 6.36
CA ARG A 62 -2.94 3.73 7.03
C ARG A 62 -4.31 3.73 6.36
N ARG A 63 -4.77 2.58 5.89
CA ARG A 63 -6.14 2.41 5.42
C ARG A 63 -7.06 2.69 6.60
N GLN A 64 -7.91 3.70 6.47
CA GLN A 64 -9.03 3.87 7.39
C GLN A 64 -9.93 2.64 7.21
N SER A 65 -10.11 1.85 8.27
CA SER A 65 -10.95 0.67 8.18
C SER A 65 -12.39 1.13 7.95
N MET A 66 -13.05 0.67 6.88
CA MET A 66 -14.48 0.91 6.63
C MET A 66 -15.37 0.54 7.84
N SER A 67 -14.87 -0.30 8.75
CA SER A 67 -15.49 -0.64 10.03
C SER A 67 -15.84 0.58 10.89
N SER A 68 -15.00 1.62 10.94
CA SER A 68 -15.29 2.79 11.78
C SER A 68 -16.40 3.66 11.19
N MET A 69 -16.48 3.77 9.86
CA MET A 69 -17.55 4.51 9.18
C MET A 69 -18.89 3.77 9.27
N VAL A 70 -18.89 2.44 9.18
CA VAL A 70 -20.11 1.62 9.39
C VAL A 70 -20.55 1.67 10.86
N MET A 71 -19.61 1.70 11.82
CA MET A 71 -19.95 1.83 13.23
C MET A 71 -20.51 3.22 13.58
N SER A 72 -19.97 4.30 13.02
CA SER A 72 -20.53 5.64 13.22
C SER A 72 -21.93 5.78 12.60
N MET A 73 -22.15 5.24 11.39
CA MET A 73 -23.48 5.23 10.77
C MET A 73 -24.52 4.46 11.60
N ARG A 74 -24.13 3.34 12.23
CA ARG A 74 -25.02 2.59 13.14
C ARG A 74 -25.33 3.34 14.43
N GLN A 75 -24.36 4.07 14.99
CA GLN A 75 -24.60 4.92 16.15
C GLN A 75 -25.55 6.07 15.83
N ASP A 76 -25.35 6.75 14.70
CA ASP A 76 -26.21 7.84 14.25
C ASP A 76 -27.66 7.37 14.01
N LEU A 77 -27.85 6.18 13.40
CA LEU A 77 -29.18 5.58 13.20
C LEU A 77 -29.87 5.18 14.51
N ASN A 78 -29.13 4.71 15.52
CA ASN A 78 -29.71 4.34 16.81
C ASN A 78 -30.08 5.55 17.67
N LEU A 79 -29.41 6.69 17.49
CA LEU A 79 -29.75 7.96 18.16
C LEU A 79 -31.03 8.58 17.61
N VAL A 80 -31.35 8.39 16.32
CA VAL A 80 -32.58 8.91 15.70
C VAL A 80 -33.83 8.13 16.11
N ASN A 81 -33.71 6.84 16.47
CA ASN A 81 -34.85 5.98 16.84
C ASN A 81 -35.07 5.84 18.36
N GLY A 82 -34.25 6.46 19.20
CA GLY A 82 -34.33 6.36 20.66
C GLY A 82 -34.86 7.62 21.36
N GLY A 83 -35.38 8.58 20.61
CA GLY A 83 -35.91 9.85 21.11
C GLY A 83 -37.42 9.95 20.89
N GLU A 84 -38.19 9.11 21.59
CA GLU A 84 -39.61 9.33 21.89
C GLU A 84 -39.85 9.07 23.39
#